data_AF-A0A518XAN6-F1
#
_entry.id   AF-A0A518XAN6-F1
#
_cell.length_a   1.000
_cell.length_b   1.000
_cell.length_c   1.000
_cell.angle_alpha   90.00
_cell.angle_beta   90.00
_cell.angle_gamma   90.00
#
_symmetry.space_group_name_H-M   'P 1'
#
loop_
_entity.id
_entity.type
_entity.pdbx_description
1 polymer ?
#
loop_
_entity_poly.entity_id
_entity_poly.type
_entity_poly.pdbx_seq_one_letter_code
_entity_poly.pdbx_strand_id
1 'polypeptide(L)' 'MSLENAPDEIKLAVDLIQLLEENQVPVATVLAALEIVRRDYQQKQAVEHQA' A
#
# COMPACT_ATOMS: atom_id res chain seq x y z
N MET A 1 21.78 0.36 -6.90
CA MET A 1 20.89 1.41 -7.41
C MET A 1 19.94 1.76 -6.28
N SER A 2 19.98 2.99 -5.82
CA SER A 2 19.35 3.40 -4.57
C SER A 2 17.86 3.68 -4.74
N LEU A 3 17.05 3.23 -3.78
CA LEU A 3 15.63 3.58 -3.63
C LEU A 3 15.41 5.09 -3.38
N GLU A 4 16.47 5.85 -3.10
CA GLU A 4 16.41 7.30 -2.79
C GLU A 4 15.74 8.13 -3.90
N ASN A 5 15.89 7.73 -5.18
CA ASN A 5 15.32 8.43 -6.34
C ASN A 5 14.02 7.81 -6.87
N ALA A 6 13.48 6.78 -6.20
CA ALA A 6 12.23 6.16 -6.63
C ALA A 6 11.02 7.08 -6.36
N PRO A 7 9.95 7.00 -7.17
CA PRO A 7 8.66 7.63 -6.86
C PRO A 7 8.15 7.23 -5.48
N ASP A 8 7.40 8.12 -4.82
CA ASP A 8 6.94 7.91 -3.45
C ASP A 8 6.04 6.68 -3.33
N GLU A 9 5.22 6.37 -4.35
CA GLU A 9 4.39 5.16 -4.37
C GLU A 9 5.22 3.88 -4.40
N ILE A 10 6.39 3.91 -5.04
CA ILE A 10 7.29 2.76 -5.13
C ILE A 10 8.00 2.56 -3.79
N LYS A 11 8.47 3.64 -3.16
CA LYS A 11 9.08 3.58 -1.82
C LYS A 11 8.10 3.01 -0.80
N LEU A 12 6.89 3.54 -0.77
CA LEU A 12 5.83 3.07 0.11
C LEU A 12 5.48 1.60 -0.12
N ALA A 13 5.39 1.16 -1.37
CA ALA A 13 5.13 -0.24 -1.69
C ALA A 13 6.25 -1.17 -1.16
N VAL A 14 7.51 -0.75 -1.30
CA VAL A 14 8.66 -1.51 -0.80
C VAL A 14 8.64 -1.61 0.73
N ASP A 15 8.40 -0.50 1.43
CA ASP A 15 8.31 -0.49 2.90
C ASP A 15 7.17 -1.39 3.40
N LEU A 16 6.01 -1.34 2.74
CA LEU A 16 4.87 -2.19 3.07
C LEU A 16 5.16 -3.67 2.85
N ILE A 17 5.83 -4.03 1.74
CA ILE A 17 6.22 -5.42 1.47
C ILE A 17 7.17 -5.91 2.55
N GLN A 18 8.21 -5.15 2.87
CA GLN A 18 9.17 -5.51 3.92
C GLN A 18 8.47 -5.76 5.26
N LEU A 19 7.58 -4.84 5.68
CA LEU A 19 6.84 -4.99 6.93
C LEU A 19 6.00 -6.28 6.96
N LEU A 20 5.33 -6.61 5.85
CA LEU A 20 4.48 -7.79 5.75
C LEU A 20 5.29 -9.10 5.75
N GLU A 21 6.46 -9.08 5.11
CA GLU A 21 7.41 -10.20 5.13
C GLU A 21 8.01 -10.42 6.53
N GLU A 22 8.42 -9.36 7.22
CA GLU A 22 8.94 -9.41 8.60
C GLU A 22 7.90 -10.01 9.57
N ASN A 23 6.62 -9.72 9.34
CA ASN A 23 5.50 -10.27 10.13
C ASN A 23 5.03 -11.64 9.62
N GLN A 24 5.67 -12.22 8.59
CA GLN A 24 5.35 -13.53 8.01
C GLN A 24 3.86 -13.66 7.62
N VAL A 25 3.26 -12.56 7.15
CA VAL A 25 1.83 -12.54 6.81
C VAL A 25 1.59 -13.39 5.56
N PRO A 26 0.63 -14.33 5.55
CA PRO A 26 0.33 -15.13 4.37
C PRO A 26 -0.04 -14.26 3.16
N VAL A 27 0.47 -14.60 1.98
CA VAL A 27 0.22 -13.86 0.73
C VAL A 27 -1.27 -13.64 0.46
N ALA A 28 -2.10 -14.65 0.68
CA ALA A 28 -3.55 -14.55 0.50
C ALA A 28 -4.18 -13.48 1.43
N THR A 29 -3.71 -13.41 2.68
CA THR A 29 -4.14 -12.41 3.66
C THR A 29 -3.67 -11.01 3.26
N VAL A 30 -2.42 -10.88 2.79
CA VAL A 30 -1.87 -9.62 2.27
C VAL A 30 -2.72 -9.09 1.12
N LEU A 31 -3.01 -9.92 0.12
CA LEU A 31 -3.79 -9.51 -1.05
C LEU A 31 -5.20 -9.07 -0.66
N ALA A 32 -5.86 -9.79 0.24
CA ALA A 32 -7.18 -9.41 0.76
C ALA A 32 -7.13 -8.07 1.52
N ALA A 33 -6.11 -7.86 2.36
CA ALA A 33 -5.93 -6.61 3.10
C ALA A 33 -5.65 -5.43 2.17
N LEU A 34 -4.79 -5.59 1.16
CA LEU A 34 -4.50 -4.56 0.17
C LEU A 34 -5.74 -4.17 -0.65
N GLU A 35 -6.65 -5.12 -0.94
CA GLU A 35 -7.92 -4.81 -1.59
C GLU A 35 -8.81 -3.91 -0.71
N ILE A 36 -8.88 -4.19 0.59
CA ILE A 36 -9.64 -3.40 1.56
C ILE A 36 -9.05 -1.99 1.66
N VAL A 37 -7.74 -1.87 1.84
CA VAL A 37 -7.03 -0.59 1.90
C VAL A 37 -7.27 0.22 0.63
N ARG A 38 -7.13 -0.40 -0.55
CA ARG A 38 -7.41 0.26 -1.83
C ARG A 38 -8.82 0.84 -1.88
N ARG A 39 -9.84 0.08 -1.47
CA ARG A 39 -11.23 0.54 -1.46
C ARG A 39 -11.45 1.71 -0.50
N ASP A 40 -10.84 1.68 0.68
CA ASP A 40 -10.90 2.77 1.66
C ASP A 40 -10.30 4.08 1.11
N TYR A 41 -9.12 4.02 0.49
CA TYR A 41 -8.51 5.20 -0.14
C TYR A 41 -9.29 5.69 -1.37
N GLN A 42 -9.90 4.80 -2.15
CA GLN A 42 -10.80 5.21 -3.24
C GLN A 42 -12.02 5.97 -2.72
N GLN A 43 -12.60 5.55 -1.59
CA GLN A 43 -13.70 6.27 -0.95
C GLN A 43 -13.25 7.64 -0.43
N LYS A 44 -12.09 7.72 0.23
CA LYS A 44 -11.52 8.99 0.71
C LYS A 44 -11.24 9.95 -0.44
N GLN A 45 -10.63 9.47 -1.53
CA GLN A 45 -10.38 10.26 -2.72
C GLN A 45 -11.67 10.79 -3.34
N ALA A 46 -12.74 9.98 -3.37
CA ALA A 46 -14.04 10.39 -3.88
C ALA A 46 -14.69 11.48 -3.00
N VAL A 47 -14.50 11.42 -1.69
CA VAL A 47 -14.94 12.47 -0.75
C VAL A 47 -14.10 13.74 -0.92
N GLU A 48 -12.78 13.62 -1.05
CA GLU A 48 -11.87 14.77 -1.27
C GLU A 48 -12.14 15.50 -2.59
N HIS A 49 -12.55 14.78 -3.64
CA HIS A 49 -12.92 15.40 -4.93
C HIS A 49 -14.30 16.08 -4.91
N GLN A 50 -15.09 15.89 -3.85
CA GLN A 50 -16.43 16.48 -3.69
C GLN A 50 -16.43 17.68 -2.74
N ALA A 51 -15.29 17.99 -2.11
CA ALA A 51 -15.08 19.14 -1.24
C ALA A 51 -14.41 20.31 -1.99
#